data_AF-A7TCK6-F1
#
_entry.id   AF-A7TCK6-F1
#
_cell.length_a   1.000
_cell.length_b   1.000
_cell.length_c   1.000
_cell.angle_alpha   90.00
_cell.angle_beta   90.00
_cell.angle_gamma   90.00
#
_symmetry.space_group_name_H-M   'P 1'
#
loop_
_entity.id
_entity.type
_entity.pdbx_description
1 polymer ?
#
loop_
_entity_poly.entity_id
_entity_poly.type
_entity_poly.pdbx_seq_one_letter_code
_entity_poly.pdbx_strand_id
1 'polypeptide(L)' 'NECLNNPCAHGGSCTNAAGDYSCACIQGWTGKNCDQDADECALKPCAYGGSCV' A
#
# COMPACT_ATOMS: atom_id res chain seq x y z
N ASN A 1 -18.38 9.88 -2.39
CA ASN A 1 -17.75 8.59 -2.74
C ASN A 1 -16.31 8.92 -3.07
N GLU A 2 -15.47 8.80 -2.06
CA GLU A 2 -14.07 9.22 -2.07
C GLU A 2 -13.21 8.42 -3.05
N CYS A 3 -13.68 7.23 -3.47
CA CYS A 3 -13.02 6.42 -4.48
C CYS A 3 -13.26 6.88 -5.93
N LEU A 4 -14.17 7.85 -6.17
CA LEU A 4 -14.44 8.37 -7.52
C LEU A 4 -13.22 9.06 -8.15
N ASN A 5 -12.35 9.65 -7.32
CA ASN A 5 -11.13 10.31 -7.79
C ASN A 5 -9.94 9.35 -7.93
N ASN A 6 -10.13 8.04 -7.72
CA ASN A 6 -9.06 7.04 -7.69
C ASN A 6 -7.87 7.47 -6.81
N PRO A 7 -8.09 7.68 -5.50
CA PRO A 7 -7.03 8.12 -4.60
C PRO A 7 -5.93 7.06 -4.42
N CYS A 8 -6.21 5.78 -4.67
CA CYS A 8 -5.23 4.70 -4.53
C CYS A 8 -4.36 4.56 -5.78
N ALA A 9 -3.06 4.76 -5.64
CA ALA A 9 -2.06 4.60 -6.67
C ALA A 9 -1.64 3.13 -6.84
N HIS A 10 -0.84 2.86 -7.88
CA HIS A 10 -0.20 1.56 -8.15
C HIS A 10 -1.15 0.34 -8.20
N GLY A 11 -2.43 0.55 -8.50
CA GLY A 11 -3.43 -0.51 -8.58
C GLY A 11 -4.01 -0.93 -7.23
N GLY A 12 -3.88 -0.11 -6.18
CA GLY A 12 -4.55 -0.34 -4.90
C GLY A 12 -6.08 -0.36 -5.03
N SER A 13 -6.73 -1.23 -4.28
CA SER A 13 -8.19 -1.33 -4.23
C SER A 13 -8.78 -0.27 -3.29
N CYS A 14 -9.52 0.68 -3.85
CA CYS A 14 -10.18 1.71 -3.05
C CYS A 14 -11.48 1.19 -2.45
N THR A 15 -11.61 1.32 -1.13
CA THR A 15 -12.84 1.03 -0.39
C THR A 15 -13.36 2.30 0.25
N ASN A 16 -14.59 2.69 -0.08
CA ASN A 16 -15.20 3.86 0.55
C ASN A 16 -15.59 3.55 2.00
N ALA A 17 -15.23 4.43 2.92
CA ALA A 17 -15.64 4.38 4.33
C ALA A 17 -16.58 5.56 4.64
N ALA A 18 -17.38 5.45 5.71
CA ALA A 18 -18.30 6.50 6.10
C ALA A 18 -17.51 7.75 6.59
N GLY A 19 -17.30 8.72 5.69
CA GLY A 19 -16.53 9.93 5.95
C GLY A 19 -15.04 9.87 5.62
N ASP A 20 -14.55 8.75 5.07
CA ASP A 20 -13.16 8.61 4.61
C ASP A 20 -13.08 7.56 3.47
N TYR A 21 -11.88 7.19 3.07
CA TYR A 21 -11.59 6.03 2.25
C TYR A 21 -10.43 5.23 2.84
N SER A 22 -10.40 3.96 2.48
CA SER A 22 -9.27 3.09 2.77
C SER A 22 -8.79 2.48 1.47
N CYS A 23 -7.47 2.51 1.25
CA CYS A 23 -6.83 1.87 0.12
C CYS A 23 -6.23 0.54 0.57
N ALA A 24 -6.61 -0.54 -0.11
CA ALA A 24 -5.94 -1.83 0.02
C ALA A 24 -4.79 -1.88 -1.00
N CYS A 25 -3.57 -1.63 -0.52
CA CYS A 25 -2.37 -1.58 -1.34
C CYS A 25 -1.91 -2.98 -1.76
N ILE A 26 -1.30 -3.06 -2.95
CA ILE A 26 -0.62 -4.26 -3.41
C ILE A 26 0.69 -4.46 -2.64
N GLN A 27 1.21 -5.69 -2.65
CA GLN A 27 2.49 -6.01 -2.02
C GLN A 27 3.60 -5.10 -2.59
N GLY A 28 4.36 -4.46 -1.71
CA GLY A 28 5.39 -3.47 -2.07
C GLY A 28 4.91 -2.03 -2.11
N TRP A 29 3.65 -1.76 -1.76
CA TRP A 29 3.14 -0.39 -1.63
C TRP A 29 2.42 -0.19 -0.30
N THR A 30 2.59 0.99 0.28
CA THR A 30 2.07 1.41 1.58
C THR A 30 1.66 2.89 1.55
N GLY A 31 1.19 3.40 2.67
CA GLY A 31 0.62 4.74 2.80
C GLY A 31 -0.89 4.76 2.54
N LYS A 32 -1.54 5.88 2.85
CA LYS A 32 -3.00 6.04 2.71
C LYS A 32 -3.45 5.90 1.26
N ASN A 33 -2.57 6.21 0.32
CA ASN A 33 -2.83 6.22 -1.11
C ASN A 33 -2.04 5.16 -1.87
N CYS A 34 -1.33 4.24 -1.20
CA CYS A 34 -0.45 3.27 -1.85
C CYS A 34 0.62 3.93 -2.74
N ASP A 35 1.00 5.16 -2.41
CA ASP A 35 1.97 6.00 -3.11
C ASP A 35 3.39 5.85 -2.55
N GLN A 36 3.51 5.19 -1.39
CA GLN A 36 4.78 4.94 -0.74
C GLN A 36 5.24 3.52 -1.07
N ASP A 37 6.51 3.38 -1.43
CA ASP A 37 7.13 2.07 -1.60
C ASP A 37 7.21 1.38 -0.23
N ALA A 38 6.56 0.21 -0.12
CA ALA A 38 6.59 -0.56 1.11
C ALA A 38 7.86 -1.37 1.12
N ASP A 39 8.88 -0.83 1.77
CA ASP A 39 10.17 -1.48 1.94
C ASP A 39 10.00 -2.91 2.48
N GLU A 40 10.00 -3.90 1.58
CA GLU A 40 9.71 -5.28 1.94
C GLU A 40 10.78 -5.85 2.86
N CYS A 41 11.96 -5.20 2.89
CA CYS A 41 13.03 -5.47 3.83
C CYS A 41 12.64 -5.16 5.28
N ALA A 42 11.78 -4.16 5.50
CA ALA A 42 11.25 -3.80 6.82
C ALA A 42 10.06 -4.69 7.23
N LEU A 43 9.22 -5.09 6.28
CA LEU A 43 8.03 -5.93 6.52
C LEU A 43 8.37 -7.41 6.68
N LYS A 44 9.34 -7.89 5.93
CA LYS A 44 9.94 -9.22 6.10
C LYS A 44 11.39 -9.00 6.51
N PRO A 45 11.71 -8.98 7.82
CA PRO A 45 13.09 -9.20 8.22
C PRO A 45 13.48 -10.53 7.60
N CYS A 46 14.37 -10.50 6.60
CA CYS A 46 14.85 -11.68 5.91
C CYS A 46 15.48 -12.59 6.96
N ALA A 47 14.70 -13.50 7.53
CA ALA A 47 15.19 -14.55 8.37
C ALA A 47 16.17 -15.34 7.51
N TYR A 48 17.44 -15.36 7.91
CA TYR A 48 18.52 -16.15 7.31
C TYR A 48 19.25 -15.57 6.07
N GLY A 49 19.53 -14.25 6.05
CA GLY A 49 20.72 -13.75 5.32
C GLY A 49 20.57 -13.44 3.83
N GLY A 50 19.38 -13.10 3.34
CA GLY A 50 19.21 -12.50 2.02
C GLY A 50 19.52 -11.00 2.04
N SER A 51 20.41 -10.52 1.17
CA SER A 51 20.56 -9.07 0.93
C SER A 51 19.34 -8.56 0.15
N CYS A 52 18.67 -7.53 0.66
CA CYS A 52 17.76 -6.74 -0.17
C CYS A 52 18.59 -6.03 -1.24
N VAL A 53 18.22 -6.25 -2.50
CA VAL A 53 18.70 -5.53 -3.69
C VAL A 53 17.49 -4.95 -4.41
#